data_AF-A0A7W4B3V3-F1
#
_entry.id   AF-A0A7W4B3V3-F1
#
_cell.length_a   1.000
_cell.length_b   1.000
_cell.length_c   1.000
_cell.angle_alpha   90.00
_cell.angle_beta   90.00
_cell.angle_gamma   90.00
#
_symmetry.space_group_name_H-M   'P 1'
#
loop_
_entity.id
_entity.type
_entity.pdbx_description
1 polymer ?
#
loop_
_entity_poly.entity_id
_entity_poly.type
_entity_poly.pdbx_seq_one_letter_code
_entity_poly.pdbx_strand_id
1 'polypeptide(L)'
;IPVNDLIKLINPKLRGWANYYRHCVAKQVFGYVGHKLFYSLWHWAVRRHPTKSKTWVALKYFINRKGQWQFHGWQKVKDMDCQFNLFQIAKVPIERHV
;
A
#
# COMPACT_ATOMS: atom_id res chain seq x y z
N ILE A 1 -7.10 8.21 12.40
CA ILE A 1 -5.96 8.31 11.46
C ILE A 1 -6.49 8.56 10.05
N PRO A 2 -6.26 9.76 9.50
CA PRO A 2 -6.45 10.08 8.08
C PRO A 2 -5.70 9.12 7.15
N VAL A 3 -6.19 8.94 5.92
CA VAL A 3 -5.58 8.06 4.91
C VAL A 3 -4.13 8.42 4.65
N ASN A 4 -3.86 9.71 4.45
CA ASN A 4 -2.52 10.21 4.14
C ASN A 4 -1.52 9.90 5.24
N ASP A 5 -1.92 10.02 6.50
CA ASP A 5 -1.05 9.76 7.64
C ASP A 5 -0.71 8.28 7.73
N LEU A 6 -1.66 7.40 7.42
CA LEU A 6 -1.43 5.96 7.36
C LEU A 6 -0.39 5.62 6.28
N ILE A 7 -0.51 6.20 5.09
CA ILE A 7 0.45 5.96 4.00
C ILE A 7 1.83 6.54 4.36
N LYS A 8 1.89 7.75 4.92
CA LYS A 8 3.14 8.40 5.37
C LYS A 8 3.84 7.59 6.47
N LEU A 9 3.08 6.97 7.36
CA LEU A 9 3.63 6.13 8.43
C LEU A 9 4.17 4.79 7.90
N ILE A 10 3.43 4.14 7.00
CA ILE A 10 3.74 2.78 6.55
C ILE A 10 4.83 2.77 5.46
N ASN A 11 4.81 3.72 4.52
CA ASN A 11 5.72 3.70 3.36
C ASN A 11 7.22 3.65 3.74
N PRO A 12 7.72 4.49 4.67
CA PRO A 12 9.14 4.44 5.05
C PRO A 12 9.53 3.10 5.68
N LYS A 13 8.67 2.53 6.54
CA LYS A 13 8.90 1.23 7.18
C LYS A 13 9.00 0.10 6.16
N LEU A 14 8.06 0.06 5.21
CA LEU A 14 8.09 -0.96 4.14
C LEU A 14 9.30 -0.79 3.24
N ARG A 15 9.65 0.45 2.86
CA ARG A 15 10.82 0.71 2.01
C ARG A 15 12.11 0.31 2.70
N GLY A 16 12.30 0.71 3.96
CA GLY A 16 13.49 0.34 4.73
C GLY A 16 13.64 -1.17 4.87
N TRP A 17 12.55 -1.84 5.24
CA TRP A 17 12.55 -3.30 5.39
C TRP A 17 12.79 -4.01 4.04
N ALA A 18 12.14 -3.56 2.96
CA ALA A 18 12.33 -4.15 1.64
C ALA A 18 13.77 -3.95 1.13
N ASN A 19 14.33 -2.75 1.30
CA ASN A 19 15.70 -2.45 0.88
C ASN A 19 16.73 -3.28 1.66
N TYR A 20 16.49 -3.53 2.94
CA TYR A 20 17.36 -4.37 3.76
C TYR A 20 17.35 -5.83 3.28
N TYR A 21 16.16 -6.39 3.04
CA TYR A 21 16.00 -7.80 2.68
C TYR A 21 16.04 -8.10 1.17
N ARG A 22 16.20 -7.08 0.29
CA ARG A 22 16.21 -7.28 -1.17
C ARG A 22 17.35 -8.17 -1.67
N HIS A 23 18.42 -8.31 -0.89
CA HIS A 23 19.58 -9.14 -1.24
C HIS A 23 19.43 -10.60 -0.81
N CYS A 24 18.38 -10.92 -0.04
CA CYS A 24 18.07 -12.27 0.40
C CYS A 24 16.96 -12.91 -0.46
N VAL A 25 16.68 -14.20 -0.28
CA VAL A 25 15.57 -14.90 -0.95
C VAL A 25 14.21 -14.53 -0.30
N ALA A 26 13.86 -13.24 -0.32
CA ALA A 26 12.73 -12.68 0.43
C ALA A 26 11.44 -12.51 -0.41
N LYS A 27 11.42 -12.96 -1.68
CA LYS A 27 10.31 -12.67 -2.61
C LYS A 27 8.95 -13.18 -2.11
N GLN A 28 8.91 -14.41 -1.60
CA GLN A 28 7.69 -15.01 -1.06
C GLN A 28 7.19 -14.23 0.18
N VAL A 29 8.12 -13.81 1.05
CA VAL A 29 7.80 -13.02 2.25
C VAL A 29 7.25 -11.65 1.86
N PHE A 30 7.84 -10.97 0.88
CA PHE A 30 7.32 -9.70 0.36
C PHE A 30 5.90 -9.84 -0.22
N GLY A 31 5.63 -10.96 -0.91
CA GLY A 31 4.29 -11.30 -1.38
C GLY A 31 3.29 -11.47 -0.23
N TYR A 32 3.66 -12.26 0.78
CA TYR A 32 2.85 -12.48 1.97
C TYR A 32 2.54 -11.18 2.72
N VAL A 33 3.57 -10.35 2.98
CA VAL A 33 3.40 -9.06 3.67
C VAL A 33 2.51 -8.12 2.86
N GLY A 34 2.70 -8.02 1.55
CA GLY A 34 1.84 -7.22 0.67
C GLY A 34 0.37 -7.64 0.74
N HIS A 35 0.11 -8.94 0.71
CA HIS A 35 -1.23 -9.52 0.84
C HIS A 35 -1.87 -9.22 2.21
N LYS A 36 -1.14 -9.48 3.31
CA LYS A 36 -1.66 -9.21 4.67
C LYS A 36 -1.93 -7.73 4.88
N LEU A 37 -1.08 -6.85 4.34
CA LEU A 37 -1.28 -5.41 4.40
C LEU A 37 -2.54 -4.97 3.66
N PHE A 38 -2.77 -5.51 2.46
CA PHE A 38 -4.00 -5.24 1.69
C PHE A 38 -5.26 -5.63 2.48
N TYR A 39 -5.32 -6.85 3.02
CA TYR A 39 -6.46 -7.31 3.82
C TYR A 39 -6.67 -6.47 5.08
N SER A 40 -5.58 -6.08 5.75
CA SER A 40 -5.66 -5.26 6.96
C SER A 40 -6.23 -3.87 6.66
N LEU A 41 -5.81 -3.26 5.55
CA LEU A 41 -6.33 -1.99 5.06
C LEU A 41 -7.78 -2.09 4.57
N TRP A 42 -8.14 -3.20 3.93
CA TRP A 42 -9.52 -3.48 3.53
C TRP A 42 -10.45 -3.55 4.74
N HIS A 43 -10.11 -4.34 5.76
CA HIS A 43 -10.89 -4.41 7.00
C HIS A 43 -10.93 -3.06 7.72
N TRP A 44 -9.84 -2.31 7.75
CA TRP A 44 -9.84 -0.95 8.29
C TRP A 44 -10.80 -0.03 7.53
N ALA A 45 -10.81 -0.08 6.20
CA ALA A 45 -11.65 0.77 5.36
C ALA A 45 -13.14 0.42 5.50
N VAL A 46 -13.49 -0.87 5.48
CA VAL A 46 -14.87 -1.34 5.65
C VAL A 46 -15.42 -0.98 7.03
N ARG A 47 -14.63 -1.17 8.09
CA ARG A 47 -15.04 -0.81 9.46
C ARG A 47 -15.34 0.68 9.65
N ARG A 48 -14.71 1.57 8.87
CA ARG A 48 -14.99 3.02 8.93
C ARG A 48 -16.32 3.40 8.31
N HIS A 49 -16.91 2.56 7.47
CA HIS A 49 -18.11 2.87 6.70
C HIS A 49 -19.12 1.73 6.76
N PRO A 50 -19.71 1.44 7.93
CA PRO A 50 -20.64 0.31 8.11
C PRO A 50 -21.90 0.42 7.22
N THR A 51 -22.29 1.63 6.82
CA THR A 51 -23.49 1.89 6.02
C THR A 51 -23.23 1.99 4.52
N LYS A 52 -21.97 1.97 4.07
CA LYS A 52 -21.61 2.10 2.66
C LYS A 52 -21.35 0.74 2.04
N SER A 53 -21.67 0.60 0.76
CA SER A 53 -21.39 -0.64 0.02
C SER A 53 -19.89 -0.91 -0.06
N LYS A 54 -19.52 -2.18 -0.13
CA LYS A 54 -18.13 -2.60 -0.34
C LYS A 54 -17.52 -1.99 -1.60
N THR A 55 -18.31 -1.86 -2.67
CA THR A 55 -17.89 -1.20 -3.92
C THR A 55 -17.53 0.26 -3.69
N TRP A 56 -18.34 1.01 -2.93
CA TRP A 56 -18.03 2.40 -2.61
C TRP A 56 -16.75 2.51 -1.77
N VAL A 57 -16.56 1.61 -0.80
CA VAL A 57 -15.33 1.55 0.01
C VAL A 57 -14.11 1.26 -0.88
N ALA A 58 -14.21 0.31 -1.81
CA ALA A 58 -13.15 0.00 -2.76
C ALA A 58 -12.76 1.23 -3.58
N LEU A 59 -13.73 1.90 -4.20
CA LEU A 59 -13.50 3.07 -5.05
C LEU A 59 -12.98 4.29 -4.27
N LYS A 60 -13.31 4.41 -2.98
CA LYS A 60 -12.84 5.51 -2.14
C LYS A 60 -11.38 5.38 -1.71
N TYR A 61 -10.95 4.16 -1.40
CA TYR A 61 -9.65 3.92 -0.75
C TYR A 61 -8.64 3.24 -1.64
N PHE A 62 -9.07 2.59 -2.72
CA PHE A 62 -8.23 1.80 -3.60
C PHE A 62 -8.38 2.25 -5.04
N ILE A 63 -7.25 2.35 -5.73
CA ILE A 63 -7.20 2.61 -7.17
C ILE A 63 -6.68 1.36 -7.88
N ASN A 64 -7.35 0.98 -8.97
CA ASN A 64 -6.86 -0.08 -9.83
C ASN A 64 -5.79 0.49 -10.77
N ARG A 65 -4.55 0.06 -10.60
CA ARG A 65 -3.43 0.39 -11.50
C ARG A 65 -2.91 -0.88 -12.16
N LYS A 66 -3.23 -1.05 -13.45
CA LYS A 66 -2.83 -2.22 -14.27
C LYS A 66 -3.29 -3.56 -13.65
N GLY A 67 -4.57 -3.64 -13.27
CA GLY A 67 -5.17 -4.86 -12.69
C GLY A 67 -4.87 -5.07 -11.20
N GLN A 68 -4.30 -4.08 -10.52
CA GLN A 68 -3.89 -4.20 -9.13
C GLN A 68 -4.48 -3.07 -8.29
N TRP A 69 -5.26 -3.46 -7.29
CA TRP A 69 -5.85 -2.55 -6.32
C TRP A 69 -4.80 -2.06 -5.33
N GLN A 70 -4.55 -0.76 -5.32
CA GLN A 70 -3.56 -0.12 -4.47
C GLN A 70 -4.25 0.88 -3.55
N PHE A 71 -3.96 0.80 -2.25
CA PHE A 71 -4.42 1.79 -1.29
C PHE A 71 -3.81 3.16 -1.62
N HIS A 72 -4.64 4.18 -1.75
CA HIS A 72 -4.21 5.53 -2.14
C HIS A 72 -4.79 6.62 -1.26
N GLY A 73 -4.13 7.76 -1.29
CA GLY A 73 -4.56 9.03 -0.73
C GLY A 73 -4.20 10.17 -1.67
N TRP A 74 -4.40 11.39 -1.19
CA TRP A 74 -4.18 12.62 -1.95
C TRP A 74 -3.37 13.58 -1.10
N GLN A 75 -2.29 14.12 -1.64
CA GLN A 75 -1.43 15.08 -0.95
C GLN A 75 -1.20 16.30 -1.82
N LYS A 76 -1.29 17.49 -1.23
CA LYS A 76 -0.83 18.71 -1.90
C LYS A 76 0.69 18.77 -1.92
N VAL A 77 1.25 18.90 -3.12
CA VAL A 77 2.68 19.11 -3.35
C VAL A 77 2.81 20.32 -4.28
N LYS A 78 3.43 21.40 -3.81
CA LYS A 78 3.53 22.68 -4.56
C LYS A 78 2.16 23.13 -5.11
N ASP A 79 1.17 23.17 -4.22
CA ASP A 79 -0.23 23.53 -4.50
C ASP A 79 -1.00 22.65 -5.51
N MET A 80 -0.40 21.54 -5.97
CA MET A 80 -1.06 20.56 -6.83
C MET A 80 -1.49 19.33 -6.03
N ASP A 81 -2.72 18.85 -6.26
CA ASP A 81 -3.19 17.59 -5.70
C ASP A 81 -2.49 16.42 -6.40
N CYS A 82 -1.55 15.81 -5.69
CA CYS A 82 -0.79 14.66 -6.14
C CYS A 82 -1.34 13.39 -5.48
N GLN A 83 -1.59 12.38 -6.30
CA GLN A 83 -1.98 11.08 -5.79
C GLN A 83 -0.79 10.40 -5.08
N PHE A 84 -1.04 9.86 -3.89
CA PHE A 84 -0.02 9.22 -3.07
C PHE A 84 -0.45 7.80 -2.72
N ASN A 85 0.30 6.80 -3.18
CA ASN A 85 -0.03 5.39 -3.00
C ASN A 85 0.82 4.73 -1.91
N LEU A 86 0.26 3.66 -1.34
CA LEU A 86 1.01 2.73 -0.51
C LEU A 86 2.09 2.02 -1.33
N PHE A 87 3.28 1.89 -0.75
CA PHE A 87 4.41 1.22 -1.36
C PHE A 87 4.11 -0.27 -1.60
N GLN A 88 4.39 -0.74 -2.81
CA GLN A 88 4.08 -2.09 -3.26
C GLN A 88 5.25 -3.03 -2.99
N ILE A 89 5.39 -3.48 -1.74
CA ILE A 89 6.54 -4.30 -1.31
C ILE A 89 6.70 -5.59 -2.12
N ALA A 90 5.59 -6.23 -2.52
CA ALA A 90 5.62 -7.43 -3.35
C ALA A 90 6.29 -7.22 -4.73
N LYS A 91 6.39 -5.98 -5.22
CA LYS A 91 7.03 -5.63 -6.48
C LYS A 91 8.53 -5.38 -6.38
N VAL A 92 9.08 -5.35 -5.18
CA VAL A 92 10.51 -5.14 -4.98
C VAL A 92 11.27 -6.29 -5.66
N PRO A 93 12.21 -5.99 -6.58
CA PRO A 93 13.05 -7.01 -7.17
C PRO A 93 14.02 -7.57 -6.13
N ILE A 94 14.37 -8.84 -6.27
CA ILE A 94 15.43 -9.44 -5.45
C ILE A 94 16.74 -9.29 -6.21
N GLU A 95 17.72 -8.66 -5.58
CA GLU A 95 19.06 -8.44 -6.13
C GLU A 95 19.99 -9.52 -5.59
N ARG A 96 20.29 -10.52 -6.42
CA ARG A 96 21.27 -11.55 -6.08
C ARG A 96 22.65 -11.07 -6.53
N HIS A 97 23.62 -11.08 -5.64
CA HIS A 97 25.02 -11.04 -6.06
C HIS A 97 25.33 -12.41 -6.68
N VAL A 98 25.69 -12.41 -7.96
CA VAL A 98 26.22 -13.57 -8.70
C VAL A 98 27.70 -13.28 -8.95
#